data_AF-A0A0Q4SA19-F1
#
_entry.id   AF-A0A0Q4SA19-F1
#
_cell.length_a   1.000
_cell.length_b   1.000
_cell.length_c   1.000
_cell.angle_alpha   90.00
_cell.angle_beta   90.00
_cell.angle_gamma   90.00
#
_symmetry.space_group_name_H-M   'P 1'
#
loop_
_entity.id
_entity.type
_entity.pdbx_description
1 polymer ?
#
loop_
_entity_poly.entity_id
_entity_poly.type
_entity_poly.pdbx_seq_one_letter_code
_entity_poly.pdbx_strand_id
1 'polypeptide(L)'
;MNKSIIVLVLLIVFCKKTYAQNDPNLILGKEDESELSFHVYDSLIIKKDYLKLEEVKNDTPENLMRSILSASSQEWIDYNTLGGSIKSSKRKEDYFVKIKQMSIDKNYIKLIHKVSLLINNTPTEIIKFYFKQENTKDVSGCYVLQKVNDRWYKVSNNTTSNLSIIVMRLKTNVLIELFSGKTSNILTKELYNAINSGGYMDLSKLENIFFSWYSPLKKNEKLNLFIDSKTW
;
A
#
# COMPACT_ATOMS: atom_id res chain seq x y z
N MET A 1 35.60 -16.97 33.54
CA MET A 1 35.19 -16.49 32.19
C MET A 1 35.36 -14.98 32.15
N ASN A 2 36.17 -14.47 31.22
CA ASN A 2 36.49 -13.04 31.14
C ASN A 2 35.21 -12.24 30.87
N LYS A 3 34.89 -11.27 31.74
CA LYS A 3 33.72 -10.38 31.60
C LYS A 3 33.67 -9.71 30.21
N SER A 4 34.83 -9.46 29.61
CA SER A 4 34.98 -8.90 28.26
C SER A 4 34.44 -9.79 27.15
N ILE A 5 34.44 -11.12 27.31
CA ILE A 5 33.93 -12.07 26.31
C ILE A 5 32.38 -12.10 26.35
N ILE A 6 31.79 -11.97 27.53
CA ILE A 6 30.32 -11.96 27.70
C ILE A 6 29.71 -10.69 27.07
N VAL A 7 30.38 -9.54 27.17
CA VAL A 7 29.94 -8.29 26.55
C VAL A 7 30.02 -8.36 25.02
N LEU A 8 31.05 -9.01 24.46
CA LEU A 8 31.22 -9.17 23.01
C LEU A 8 30.12 -10.08 22.42
N VAL A 9 29.77 -11.16 23.12
CA VAL A 9 28.71 -12.08 22.69
C VAL A 9 27.33 -11.40 22.76
N LEU A 10 27.08 -10.56 23.76
CA LEU A 10 25.84 -9.76 23.86
C LEU A 10 25.73 -8.71 22.74
N LEU A 11 26.83 -8.10 22.31
CA LEU A 11 26.82 -7.12 21.20
C LEU A 11 26.47 -7.76 19.85
N ILE A 12 26.92 -8.99 19.60
CA ILE A 12 26.64 -9.72 18.35
C ILE A 12 25.16 -10.12 18.26
N VAL A 13 24.49 -10.35 19.39
CA VAL A 13 23.05 -10.66 19.43
C VAL A 13 22.20 -9.40 19.17
N PHE A 14 22.65 -8.22 19.58
CA PHE A 14 21.93 -6.96 19.31
C PHE A 14 22.10 -6.42 17.88
N CYS A 15 23.14 -6.85 17.14
CA CYS A 15 23.33 -6.42 15.75
C CYS A 15 22.48 -7.18 14.71
N LYS A 16 21.66 -8.18 15.10
CA LYS A 16 20.87 -8.99 14.16
C LYS A 16 19.42 -8.53 13.91
N LYS A 17 19.10 -7.24 14.05
CA LYS A 17 17.78 -6.71 13.66
C LYS A 17 17.82 -5.50 12.70
N THR A 18 18.69 -5.55 11.71
CA THR A 18 18.58 -4.71 10.51
C THR A 18 18.80 -5.53 9.25
N TYR A 19 17.80 -6.35 8.91
CA TYR A 19 17.64 -6.91 7.56
C TYR A 19 16.18 -6.70 7.15
N ALA A 20 15.92 -5.56 6.53
CA ALA A 20 14.63 -5.29 5.88
C ALA A 20 14.77 -4.12 4.92
N GLN A 21 15.67 -4.20 3.91
CA GLN A 21 15.65 -3.16 2.85
C GLN A 21 16.36 -3.45 1.53
N ASN A 22 16.73 -4.69 1.17
CA ASN A 22 17.62 -4.90 0.01
C ASN A 22 17.23 -6.00 -0.99
N ASP A 23 15.98 -6.48 -1.04
CA ASP A 23 15.60 -7.37 -2.15
C ASP A 23 14.67 -6.66 -3.14
N PRO A 24 15.21 -6.12 -4.26
CA PRO A 24 14.44 -5.36 -5.24
C PRO A 24 13.68 -6.25 -6.24
N ASN A 25 13.82 -7.57 -6.18
CA ASN A 25 13.24 -8.49 -7.17
C ASN A 25 12.30 -9.50 -6.51
N LEU A 26 11.05 -9.08 -6.29
CA LEU A 26 9.99 -10.00 -5.85
C LEU A 26 9.46 -10.78 -7.06
N ILE A 27 9.68 -12.10 -7.08
CA ILE A 27 9.14 -13.05 -8.07
C ILE A 27 8.08 -13.88 -7.36
N LEU A 28 6.86 -13.94 -7.90
CA LEU A 28 5.72 -14.63 -7.27
C LEU A 28 5.44 -15.97 -7.94
N GLY A 29 5.33 -17.06 -7.16
CA GLY A 29 5.29 -18.42 -7.71
C GLY A 29 4.15 -19.36 -7.33
N LYS A 30 4.15 -20.53 -7.99
CA LYS A 30 3.19 -21.63 -7.79
C LYS A 30 3.39 -22.40 -6.46
N GLU A 31 4.56 -22.29 -5.85
CA GLU A 31 4.82 -22.78 -4.48
C GLU A 31 4.46 -21.72 -3.42
N ASP A 32 4.27 -20.46 -3.82
CA ASP A 32 3.82 -19.33 -3.00
C ASP A 32 2.31 -19.06 -3.18
N GLU A 33 1.53 -20.08 -3.52
CA GLU A 33 0.07 -19.96 -3.78
C GLU A 33 -0.72 -19.37 -2.59
N SER A 34 -0.09 -19.17 -1.42
CA SER A 34 -0.62 -18.46 -0.26
C SER A 34 -0.17 -16.99 -0.07
N GLU A 35 0.72 -16.44 -0.91
CA GLU A 35 1.37 -15.16 -0.60
C GLU A 35 0.88 -13.94 -1.37
N LEU A 36 0.03 -14.07 -2.41
CA LEU A 36 -0.59 -12.91 -3.05
C LEU A 36 -2.08 -13.16 -3.33
N SER A 37 -2.93 -12.21 -2.92
CA SER A 37 -4.33 -12.20 -3.30
C SER A 37 -4.79 -10.82 -3.72
N PHE A 38 -5.75 -10.77 -4.64
CA PHE A 38 -6.38 -9.54 -5.12
C PHE A 38 -7.86 -9.55 -4.76
N HIS A 39 -8.33 -8.47 -4.15
CA HIS A 39 -9.72 -8.31 -3.75
C HIS A 39 -10.27 -6.99 -4.25
N VAL A 40 -11.49 -7.01 -4.78
CA VAL A 40 -12.25 -5.81 -5.17
C VAL A 40 -13.31 -5.57 -4.12
N TYR A 41 -13.37 -4.34 -3.59
CA TYR A 41 -14.37 -4.00 -2.58
C TYR A 41 -15.73 -3.74 -3.22
N ASP A 42 -16.78 -4.27 -2.59
CA ASP A 42 -18.17 -4.01 -2.95
C ASP A 42 -18.63 -2.63 -2.45
N SER A 43 -18.07 -1.56 -3.03
CA SER A 43 -18.39 -0.17 -2.71
C SER A 43 -18.29 0.20 -1.22
N LEU A 44 -17.29 -0.34 -0.51
CA LEU A 44 -17.06 -0.04 0.89
C LEU A 44 -16.65 1.44 1.10
N ILE A 45 -17.38 2.14 1.97
CA ILE A 45 -17.12 3.52 2.37
C ILE A 45 -16.58 3.56 3.79
N ILE A 46 -15.46 4.23 3.97
CA ILE A 46 -14.84 4.53 5.25
C ILE A 46 -15.06 6.00 5.57
N LYS A 47 -15.74 6.24 6.69
CA LYS A 47 -15.97 7.57 7.26
C LYS A 47 -15.15 7.72 8.53
N LYS A 48 -14.92 8.97 8.95
CA LYS A 48 -14.40 9.26 10.28
C LYS A 48 -15.46 8.90 11.31
N ASP A 49 -15.07 8.14 12.33
CA ASP A 49 -15.96 7.69 13.41
C ASP A 49 -15.28 7.65 14.78
N TYR A 50 -13.96 7.55 14.86
CA TYR A 50 -13.23 7.66 16.12
C TYR A 50 -13.19 9.11 16.61
N LEU A 51 -13.50 9.29 17.90
CA LEU A 51 -13.46 10.59 18.56
C LEU A 51 -12.13 10.80 19.27
N LYS A 52 -11.49 9.71 19.71
CA LYS A 52 -10.23 9.75 20.45
C LYS A 52 -9.29 8.61 20.04
N LEU A 53 -8.00 8.80 20.30
CA LEU A 53 -6.97 7.85 19.93
C LEU A 53 -7.10 6.51 20.69
N GLU A 54 -7.60 6.54 21.93
CA GLU A 54 -7.68 5.35 22.79
C GLU A 54 -8.72 4.32 22.30
N GLU A 55 -9.66 4.74 21.45
CA GLU A 55 -10.67 3.88 20.82
C GLU A 55 -10.08 3.06 19.65
N VAL A 56 -8.91 3.45 19.16
CA VAL A 56 -8.31 2.92 17.95
C VAL A 56 -7.57 1.61 18.25
N LYS A 57 -7.98 0.54 17.59
CA LYS A 57 -7.32 -0.77 17.66
C LYS A 57 -6.43 -1.09 16.46
N ASN A 58 -6.88 -0.71 15.26
CA ASN A 58 -6.24 -1.05 13.98
C ASN A 58 -6.01 -2.56 13.77
N ASP A 59 -6.97 -3.40 14.19
CA ASP A 59 -6.91 -4.87 14.02
C ASP A 59 -7.04 -5.30 12.54
N THR A 60 -7.65 -4.44 11.72
CA THR A 60 -7.78 -4.62 10.26
C THR A 60 -7.19 -3.43 9.50
N PRO A 61 -6.81 -3.63 8.23
CA PRO A 61 -6.41 -2.57 7.32
C PRO A 61 -7.48 -1.47 7.20
N GLU A 62 -8.76 -1.85 7.13
CA GLU A 62 -9.88 -0.93 7.05
C GLU A 62 -10.09 -0.14 8.36
N ASN A 63 -9.84 -0.75 9.52
CA ASN A 63 -9.84 -0.03 10.81
C ASN A 63 -8.72 1.02 10.86
N LEU A 64 -7.55 0.72 10.29
CA LEU A 64 -6.47 1.68 10.14
C LEU A 64 -6.84 2.82 9.18
N MET A 65 -7.46 2.52 8.02
CA MET A 65 -7.92 3.55 7.08
C MET A 65 -8.85 4.56 7.75
N ARG A 66 -9.78 4.05 8.56
CA ARG A 66 -10.72 4.83 9.38
C ARG A 66 -10.00 5.66 10.45
N SER A 67 -9.00 5.09 11.11
CA SER A 67 -8.17 5.80 12.08
C SER A 67 -7.37 6.93 11.43
N ILE A 68 -6.80 6.71 10.25
CA ILE A 68 -6.08 7.74 9.49
C ILE A 68 -7.01 8.91 9.14
N LEU A 69 -8.25 8.63 8.70
CA LEU A 69 -9.23 9.67 8.38
C LEU A 69 -9.70 10.44 9.63
N SER A 70 -9.63 9.81 10.80
CA SER A 70 -10.03 10.39 12.09
C SER A 70 -8.92 11.17 12.79
N ALA A 71 -7.66 11.04 12.33
CA ALA A 71 -6.47 11.53 13.03
C ALA A 71 -6.45 13.06 13.22
N SER A 72 -6.85 13.51 14.42
CA SER A 72 -7.00 14.92 14.77
C SER A 72 -5.86 15.49 15.63
N SER A 73 -4.72 14.80 15.70
CA SER A 73 -3.50 15.26 16.36
C SER A 73 -2.26 14.63 15.72
N GLN A 74 -1.08 15.21 15.98
CA GLN A 74 0.18 14.64 15.48
C GLN A 74 0.49 13.28 16.12
N GLU A 75 0.19 13.14 17.42
CA GLU A 75 0.32 11.87 18.14
C GLU A 75 -0.48 10.75 17.47
N TRP A 76 -1.69 11.06 16.97
CA TRP A 76 -2.51 10.08 16.28
C TRP A 76 -1.92 9.70 14.91
N ILE A 77 -1.36 10.66 14.17
CA ILE A 77 -0.62 10.35 12.93
C ILE A 77 0.58 9.44 13.24
N ASP A 78 1.33 9.77 14.29
CA ASP A 78 2.51 9.01 14.73
C ASP A 78 2.08 7.59 15.13
N TYR A 79 1.00 7.43 15.88
CA TYR A 79 0.43 6.13 16.27
C TYR A 79 0.09 5.24 15.06
N ASN A 80 -0.47 5.83 13.99
CA ASN A 80 -0.87 5.12 12.78
C ASN A 80 0.30 4.80 11.83
N THR A 81 1.49 5.35 12.06
CA THR A 81 2.64 5.21 11.16
C THR A 81 3.65 4.21 11.69
N LEU A 82 4.09 3.27 10.85
CA LEU A 82 5.17 2.34 11.20
C LEU A 82 6.47 3.12 11.43
N GLY A 83 7.08 2.97 12.61
CA GLY A 83 8.23 3.77 13.05
C GLY A 83 7.86 5.10 13.70
N GLY A 84 6.57 5.37 13.91
CA GLY A 84 6.08 6.46 14.75
C GLY A 84 6.51 7.86 14.29
N SER A 85 6.84 8.69 15.27
CA SER A 85 7.21 10.10 15.10
C SER A 85 8.46 10.35 14.25
N ILE A 86 9.33 9.33 14.10
CA ILE A 86 10.55 9.37 13.27
C ILE A 86 10.20 9.29 11.79
N LYS A 87 9.11 8.59 11.47
CA LYS A 87 8.73 8.19 10.11
C LYS A 87 7.46 8.88 9.62
N SER A 88 6.71 9.52 10.50
CA SER A 88 5.50 10.27 10.18
C SER A 88 5.80 11.64 9.58
N SER A 89 4.92 12.10 8.69
CA SER A 89 4.97 13.47 8.20
C SER A 89 4.43 14.42 9.28
N LYS A 90 5.17 15.50 9.56
CA LYS A 90 4.71 16.54 10.50
C LYS A 90 3.64 17.43 9.85
N ARG A 91 2.60 17.74 10.62
CA ARG A 91 1.49 18.61 10.23
C ARG A 91 1.37 19.77 11.22
N LYS A 92 0.91 20.93 10.73
CA LYS A 92 0.62 22.11 11.54
C LYS A 92 -0.76 22.00 12.18
N GLU A 93 -1.04 22.75 13.25
CA GLU A 93 -2.31 22.69 13.96
C GLU A 93 -3.53 22.95 13.07
N ASP A 94 -3.42 23.88 12.10
CA ASP A 94 -4.49 24.17 11.14
C ASP A 94 -4.98 22.94 10.35
N TYR A 95 -4.10 21.96 10.12
CA TYR A 95 -4.48 20.69 9.51
C TYR A 95 -5.47 19.93 10.39
N PHE A 96 -5.19 19.85 11.69
CA PHE A 96 -6.03 19.14 12.65
C PHE A 96 -7.34 19.86 12.93
N VAL A 97 -7.33 21.20 12.95
CA VAL A 97 -8.55 22.02 13.02
C VAL A 97 -9.49 21.68 11.86
N LYS A 98 -8.96 21.60 10.63
CA LYS A 98 -9.75 21.19 9.46
C LYS A 98 -10.34 19.80 9.63
N ILE A 99 -9.55 18.81 10.06
CA ILE A 99 -10.01 17.43 10.29
C ILE A 99 -11.14 17.37 11.34
N LYS A 100 -11.08 18.21 12.37
CA LYS A 100 -12.12 18.30 13.40
C LYS A 100 -13.42 18.91 12.86
N GLN A 101 -13.34 19.84 11.91
CA GLN A 101 -14.47 20.56 11.33
C GLN A 101 -15.10 19.89 10.09
N MET A 102 -14.44 18.89 9.50
CA MET A 102 -14.95 18.19 8.31
C MET A 102 -16.30 17.53 8.54
N SER A 103 -17.22 17.71 7.59
CA SER A 103 -18.48 16.96 7.56
C SER A 103 -18.22 15.49 7.22
N ILE A 104 -18.65 14.59 8.11
CA ILE A 104 -18.46 13.14 8.01
C ILE A 104 -19.15 12.56 6.75
N ASP A 105 -20.28 13.14 6.34
CA ASP A 105 -21.04 12.64 5.19
C ASP A 105 -20.50 13.12 3.84
N LYS A 106 -19.76 14.23 3.84
CA LYS A 106 -19.18 14.82 2.63
C LYS A 106 -17.71 14.48 2.43
N ASN A 107 -17.03 13.99 3.48
CA ASN A 107 -15.62 13.65 3.46
C ASN A 107 -15.43 12.18 3.84
N TYR A 108 -15.17 11.33 2.85
CA TYR A 108 -15.07 9.88 3.05
C TYR A 108 -14.12 9.22 2.05
N ILE A 109 -13.62 8.06 2.43
CA ILE A 109 -12.78 7.21 1.60
C ILE A 109 -13.66 6.12 1.00
N LYS A 110 -13.65 5.97 -0.32
CA LYS A 110 -14.22 4.81 -1.01
C LYS A 110 -13.10 3.83 -1.35
N LEU A 111 -13.13 2.62 -0.77
CA LEU A 111 -12.16 1.57 -1.11
C LEU A 111 -12.52 0.96 -2.45
N ILE A 112 -11.50 0.67 -3.27
CA ILE A 112 -11.68 0.21 -4.65
C ILE A 112 -11.21 -1.24 -4.80
N HIS A 113 -9.95 -1.49 -4.48
CA HIS A 113 -9.38 -2.84 -4.46
C HIS A 113 -8.16 -2.88 -3.55
N LYS A 114 -7.73 -4.09 -3.21
CA LYS A 114 -6.49 -4.34 -2.50
C LYS A 114 -5.70 -5.50 -3.08
N VAL A 115 -4.39 -5.42 -2.92
CA VAL A 115 -3.46 -6.56 -3.05
C VAL A 115 -2.99 -6.90 -1.64
N SER A 116 -3.18 -8.14 -1.21
CA SER A 116 -2.63 -8.66 0.05
C SER A 116 -1.44 -9.55 -0.27
N LEU A 117 -0.30 -9.32 0.38
CA LEU A 117 0.90 -10.10 0.19
C LEU A 117 1.77 -10.25 1.45
N LEU A 118 2.71 -11.20 1.45
CA LEU A 118 3.77 -11.27 2.45
C LEU A 118 5.04 -10.58 1.91
N ILE A 119 5.64 -9.70 2.73
CA ILE A 119 6.96 -9.13 2.45
C ILE A 119 7.84 -9.46 3.64
N ASN A 120 8.86 -10.30 3.46
CA ASN A 120 9.71 -10.80 4.55
C ASN A 120 8.87 -11.36 5.73
N ASN A 121 7.92 -12.23 5.42
CA ASN A 121 6.93 -12.81 6.36
C ASN A 121 6.04 -11.79 7.09
N THR A 122 6.02 -10.53 6.65
CA THR A 122 5.15 -9.49 7.22
C THR A 122 3.90 -9.34 6.35
N PRO A 123 2.69 -9.60 6.88
CA PRO A 123 1.46 -9.32 6.18
C PRO A 123 1.39 -7.86 5.75
N THR A 124 1.24 -7.66 4.46
CA THR A 124 1.25 -6.37 3.79
C THR A 124 0.00 -6.23 2.94
N GLU A 125 -0.64 -5.07 2.97
CA GLU A 125 -1.73 -4.75 2.06
C GLU A 125 -1.45 -3.45 1.31
N ILE A 126 -1.74 -3.45 0.02
CA ILE A 126 -1.71 -2.27 -0.84
C ILE A 126 -3.15 -1.97 -1.23
N ILE A 127 -3.71 -0.89 -0.69
CA ILE A 127 -5.13 -0.54 -0.85
C ILE A 127 -5.27 0.71 -1.70
N LYS A 128 -5.95 0.59 -2.84
CA LYS A 128 -6.40 1.73 -3.65
C LYS A 128 -7.72 2.26 -3.12
N PHE A 129 -7.82 3.59 -3.05
CA PHE A 129 -9.03 4.27 -2.65
C PHE A 129 -9.23 5.59 -3.39
N TYR A 130 -10.46 6.08 -3.41
CA TYR A 130 -10.77 7.46 -3.75
C TYR A 130 -11.16 8.22 -2.48
N PHE A 131 -10.49 9.34 -2.22
CA PHE A 131 -10.86 10.23 -1.14
C PHE A 131 -11.77 11.33 -1.68
N LYS A 132 -13.02 11.30 -1.25
CA LYS A 132 -13.99 12.34 -1.56
C LYS A 132 -13.90 13.41 -0.50
N GLN A 133 -13.73 14.65 -0.94
CA GLN A 133 -13.65 15.83 -0.09
C GLN A 133 -14.72 16.84 -0.54
N GLU A 134 -15.29 17.54 0.42
CA GLU A 134 -16.27 18.57 0.14
C GLU A 134 -15.70 19.64 -0.81
N ASN A 135 -16.47 20.01 -1.84
CA ASN A 135 -16.14 21.07 -2.81
C ASN A 135 -14.84 20.85 -3.61
N THR A 136 -14.36 19.60 -3.73
CA THR A 136 -13.18 19.28 -4.54
C THR A 136 -13.43 18.02 -5.39
N LYS A 137 -12.54 17.77 -6.35
CA LYS A 137 -12.55 16.52 -7.10
C LYS A 137 -12.04 15.38 -6.21
N ASP A 138 -12.60 14.19 -6.43
CA ASP A 138 -12.12 12.96 -5.78
C ASP A 138 -10.62 12.79 -6.03
N VAL A 139 -9.88 12.48 -4.97
CA VAL A 139 -8.43 12.25 -5.04
C VAL A 139 -8.17 10.75 -5.04
N SER A 140 -7.49 10.24 -6.06
CA SER A 140 -7.00 8.86 -6.04
C SER A 140 -5.80 8.72 -5.10
N GLY A 141 -5.86 7.73 -4.23
CA GLY A 141 -4.81 7.42 -3.29
C GLY A 141 -4.52 5.92 -3.22
N CYS A 142 -3.36 5.61 -2.67
CA CYS A 142 -2.95 4.26 -2.36
C CYS A 142 -2.17 4.28 -1.06
N TYR A 143 -2.48 3.35 -0.15
CA TYR A 143 -1.68 3.13 1.05
C TYR A 143 -1.09 1.74 1.05
N VAL A 144 0.13 1.66 1.54
CA VAL A 144 0.80 0.40 1.87
C VAL A 144 0.77 0.24 3.38
N LEU A 145 0.19 -0.87 3.82
CA LEU A 145 -0.12 -1.15 5.21
C LEU A 145 0.59 -2.44 5.62
N GLN A 146 1.12 -2.50 6.83
CA GLN A 146 1.80 -3.70 7.36
C GLN A 146 1.28 -4.05 8.74
N LYS A 147 1.15 -5.36 8.99
CA LYS A 147 0.75 -5.91 10.29
C LYS A 147 1.99 -6.24 11.12
N VAL A 148 2.14 -5.61 12.28
CA VAL A 148 3.24 -5.84 13.25
C VAL A 148 2.64 -5.99 14.64
N ASN A 149 2.96 -7.09 15.34
CA ASN A 149 2.44 -7.38 16.68
C ASN A 149 0.91 -7.22 16.76
N ASP A 150 0.21 -7.86 15.83
CA ASP A 150 -1.25 -7.83 15.67
C ASP A 150 -1.92 -6.51 15.32
N ARG A 151 -1.15 -5.44 15.10
CA ARG A 151 -1.68 -4.13 14.71
C ARG A 151 -1.27 -3.74 13.31
N TRP A 152 -2.18 -3.14 12.55
CA TRP A 152 -1.87 -2.56 11.25
C TRP A 152 -1.31 -1.15 11.36
N TYR A 153 -0.31 -0.87 10.53
CA TYR A 153 0.36 0.42 10.43
C TYR A 153 0.44 0.86 8.98
N LYS A 154 0.39 2.18 8.76
CA LYS A 154 0.73 2.78 7.49
C LYS A 154 2.25 2.80 7.35
N VAL A 155 2.76 2.28 6.25
CA VAL A 155 4.18 2.38 5.90
C VAL A 155 4.43 3.75 5.25
N SER A 156 5.48 4.43 5.69
CA SER A 156 5.86 5.75 5.17
C SER A 156 7.12 5.73 4.29
N ASN A 157 7.62 4.53 3.92
CA ASN A 157 8.78 4.42 3.05
C ASN A 157 8.40 4.63 1.58
N ASN A 158 9.32 5.22 0.82
CA ASN A 158 9.25 5.29 -0.64
C ASN A 158 9.66 3.96 -1.29
N THR A 159 9.88 2.89 -0.52
CA THR A 159 10.50 1.65 -1.01
C THR A 159 9.48 0.58 -1.39
N THR A 160 8.21 0.76 -1.01
CA THR A 160 7.05 0.05 -1.58
C THR A 160 6.45 0.80 -2.78
N SER A 161 7.21 1.68 -3.44
CA SER A 161 6.72 2.72 -4.36
C SER A 161 6.14 2.19 -5.66
N ASN A 162 6.76 1.21 -6.30
CA ASN A 162 6.45 0.92 -7.69
C ASN A 162 5.20 0.05 -7.82
N LEU A 163 5.14 -1.08 -7.11
CA LEU A 163 3.93 -1.90 -7.05
C LEU A 163 2.73 -1.10 -6.54
N SER A 164 2.89 -0.23 -5.53
CA SER A 164 1.78 0.60 -5.05
C SER A 164 1.33 1.65 -6.07
N ILE A 165 2.25 2.23 -6.85
CA ILE A 165 1.93 3.09 -7.99
C ILE A 165 1.19 2.31 -9.07
N ILE A 166 1.60 1.08 -9.38
CA ILE A 166 0.98 0.21 -10.38
C ILE A 166 -0.44 -0.16 -9.95
N VAL A 167 -0.63 -0.63 -8.72
CA VAL A 167 -1.94 -0.92 -8.13
C VAL A 167 -2.83 0.32 -8.15
N MET A 168 -2.28 1.47 -7.76
CA MET A 168 -3.02 2.73 -7.82
C MET A 168 -3.46 3.09 -9.23
N ARG A 169 -2.57 2.96 -10.23
CA ARG A 169 -2.76 3.51 -11.57
C ARG A 169 -3.45 2.57 -12.54
N LEU A 170 -3.23 1.26 -12.47
CA LEU A 170 -3.89 0.32 -13.36
C LEU A 170 -5.40 0.27 -13.11
N LYS A 171 -6.17 0.02 -14.17
CA LYS A 171 -7.61 -0.25 -14.05
C LYS A 171 -7.83 -1.54 -13.26
N THR A 172 -8.88 -1.57 -12.45
CA THR A 172 -9.21 -2.74 -11.62
C THR A 172 -9.35 -4.01 -12.46
N ASN A 173 -10.02 -3.95 -13.62
CA ASN A 173 -10.18 -5.13 -14.48
C ASN A 173 -8.86 -5.65 -15.06
N VAL A 174 -7.90 -4.75 -15.35
CA VAL A 174 -6.55 -5.15 -15.78
C VAL A 174 -5.85 -5.90 -14.64
N LEU A 175 -5.92 -5.38 -13.40
CA LEU A 175 -5.33 -6.05 -12.24
C LEU A 175 -5.99 -7.42 -11.96
N ILE A 176 -7.31 -7.53 -12.09
CA ILE A 176 -8.02 -8.83 -11.98
C ILE A 176 -7.44 -9.83 -12.97
N GLU A 177 -7.33 -9.45 -14.25
CA GLU A 177 -6.81 -10.32 -15.30
C GLU A 177 -5.35 -10.70 -15.07
N LEU A 178 -4.51 -9.75 -14.66
CA LEU A 178 -3.10 -9.99 -14.39
C LEU A 178 -2.90 -10.94 -13.21
N PHE A 179 -3.55 -10.70 -12.06
CA PHE A 179 -3.36 -11.49 -10.85
C PHE A 179 -4.09 -12.85 -10.88
N SER A 180 -5.19 -12.98 -11.62
CA SER A 180 -5.89 -14.26 -11.77
C SER A 180 -5.34 -15.15 -12.89
N GLY A 181 -4.55 -14.58 -13.80
CA GLY A 181 -4.12 -15.24 -15.04
C GLY A 181 -5.24 -15.53 -16.05
N LYS A 182 -6.49 -15.13 -15.76
CA LYS A 182 -7.63 -15.29 -16.65
C LYS A 182 -7.82 -14.04 -17.49
N THR A 183 -7.01 -13.90 -18.53
CA THR A 183 -7.03 -12.73 -19.41
C THR A 183 -8.10 -12.84 -20.49
N SER A 184 -8.96 -11.83 -20.61
CA SER A 184 -10.01 -11.78 -21.64
C SER A 184 -9.62 -10.90 -22.82
N ASN A 185 -8.82 -9.86 -22.57
CA ASN A 185 -8.34 -8.92 -23.58
C ASN A 185 -6.98 -9.36 -24.14
N ILE A 186 -6.80 -9.30 -25.47
CA ILE A 186 -5.55 -9.71 -26.14
C ILE A 186 -4.33 -8.93 -25.64
N LEU A 187 -4.47 -7.63 -25.39
CA LEU A 187 -3.39 -6.77 -24.94
C LEU A 187 -3.07 -7.00 -23.46
N THR A 188 -4.06 -7.32 -22.62
CA THR A 188 -3.79 -7.76 -21.24
C THR A 188 -3.13 -9.14 -21.24
N LYS A 189 -3.49 -10.03 -22.16
CA LYS A 189 -2.84 -11.33 -22.35
C LYS A 189 -1.38 -11.20 -22.76
N GLU A 190 -1.06 -10.28 -23.68
CA GLU A 190 0.32 -9.97 -24.05
C GLU A 190 1.12 -9.47 -22.85
N LEU A 191 0.55 -8.55 -22.05
CA LEU A 191 1.19 -8.07 -20.83
C LEU A 191 1.39 -9.21 -19.82
N TYR A 192 0.37 -10.03 -19.57
CA TYR A 192 0.44 -11.18 -18.69
C TYR A 192 1.54 -12.15 -19.11
N ASN A 193 1.64 -12.48 -20.40
CA ASN A 193 2.67 -13.36 -20.94
C ASN A 193 4.07 -12.74 -20.84
N ALA A 194 4.20 -11.43 -21.01
CA ALA A 194 5.50 -10.75 -20.90
C ALA A 194 6.05 -10.74 -19.46
N ILE A 195 5.16 -10.69 -18.46
CA ILE A 195 5.52 -10.69 -17.04
C ILE A 195 5.50 -12.08 -16.41
N ASN A 196 4.93 -13.09 -17.07
CA ASN A 196 4.95 -14.46 -16.57
C ASN A 196 6.01 -15.29 -17.29
N SER A 197 6.86 -15.95 -16.52
CA SER A 197 7.85 -16.89 -17.04
C SER A 197 7.86 -18.14 -16.18
N GLY A 198 7.60 -19.30 -16.78
CA GLY A 198 7.61 -20.59 -16.06
C GLY A 198 6.49 -20.77 -15.01
N GLY A 199 5.41 -19.99 -15.07
CA GLY A 199 4.31 -20.05 -14.10
C GLY A 199 4.44 -19.08 -12.91
N TYR A 200 5.39 -18.16 -12.98
CA TYR A 200 5.68 -17.16 -11.95
C TYR A 200 5.49 -15.74 -12.52
N MET A 201 4.89 -14.83 -11.75
CA MET A 201 4.78 -13.41 -12.11
C MET A 201 6.03 -12.66 -11.64
N ASP A 202 6.72 -12.04 -12.59
CA ASP A 202 7.90 -11.21 -12.39
C ASP A 202 7.47 -9.74 -12.22
N LEU A 203 7.43 -9.27 -10.96
CA LEU A 203 7.01 -7.91 -10.66
C LEU A 203 8.01 -6.87 -11.16
N SER A 204 9.31 -7.19 -11.20
CA SER A 204 10.33 -6.30 -11.75
C SER A 204 10.11 -6.07 -13.25
N LYS A 205 9.72 -7.10 -14.02
CA LYS A 205 9.29 -6.93 -15.42
C LYS A 205 8.03 -6.09 -15.54
N LEU A 206 7.03 -6.33 -14.68
CA LEU A 206 5.81 -5.51 -14.68
C LEU A 206 6.13 -4.03 -14.44
N GLU A 207 6.99 -3.73 -13.47
CA GLU A 207 7.46 -2.38 -13.18
C GLU A 207 8.17 -1.75 -14.37
N ASN A 208 9.14 -2.45 -14.96
CA ASN A 208 9.88 -1.97 -16.12
C ASN A 208 8.96 -1.67 -17.30
N ILE A 209 8.03 -2.57 -17.61
CA ILE A 209 7.06 -2.37 -18.70
C ILE A 209 6.17 -1.16 -18.38
N PHE A 210 5.63 -1.09 -17.16
CA PHE A 210 4.76 0.00 -16.73
C PHE A 210 5.44 1.37 -16.86
N PHE A 211 6.65 1.53 -16.33
CA PHE A 211 7.37 2.81 -16.41
C PHE A 211 7.83 3.15 -17.83
N SER A 212 8.07 2.14 -18.69
CA SER A 212 8.38 2.36 -20.12
C SER A 212 7.23 2.99 -20.92
N TRP A 213 6.01 3.04 -20.36
CA TRP A 213 4.89 3.74 -20.99
C TRP A 213 4.96 5.26 -20.79
N TYR A 214 5.75 5.72 -19.83
CA TYR A 214 5.92 7.13 -19.48
C TYR A 214 7.21 7.74 -20.02
N SER A 215 8.25 6.93 -20.29
CA SER A 215 9.58 7.39 -20.69
C SER A 215 10.27 6.37 -21.62
N PRO A 216 11.08 6.79 -22.61
CA PRO A 216 11.45 8.18 -22.94
C PRO A 216 10.37 8.93 -23.73
N LEU A 217 9.46 8.22 -24.40
CA LEU A 217 8.30 8.78 -25.09
C LEU A 217 7.01 8.22 -24.49
N LYS A 218 6.06 9.11 -24.21
CA LYS A 218 4.78 8.76 -23.61
C LYS A 218 3.93 7.94 -24.59
N LYS A 219 3.61 6.69 -24.23
CA LYS A 219 2.82 5.76 -25.05
C LYS A 219 1.32 5.90 -24.74
N ASN A 220 0.69 6.93 -25.28
CA ASN A 220 -0.71 7.27 -24.96
C ASN A 220 -1.70 6.12 -25.18
N GLU A 221 -1.50 5.28 -26.19
CA GLU A 221 -2.34 4.10 -26.43
C GLU A 221 -2.32 3.12 -25.24
N LYS A 222 -1.12 2.80 -24.75
CA LYS A 222 -0.94 1.92 -23.57
C LYS A 222 -1.54 2.56 -22.33
N LEU A 223 -1.35 3.86 -22.16
CA LEU A 223 -1.91 4.59 -21.02
C LEU A 223 -3.45 4.60 -21.04
N ASN A 224 -4.08 4.89 -22.18
CA ASN A 224 -5.54 4.90 -22.31
C ASN A 224 -6.15 3.51 -22.07
N LEU A 225 -5.43 2.46 -22.47
CA LEU A 225 -5.87 1.09 -22.31
C LEU A 225 -5.75 0.60 -20.86
N PHE A 226 -4.60 0.80 -20.22
CA PHE A 226 -4.27 0.17 -18.95
C PHE A 226 -4.47 1.05 -17.73
N ILE A 227 -4.37 2.37 -17.86
CA ILE A 227 -4.40 3.31 -16.73
C ILE A 227 -5.84 3.76 -16.46
N ASP A 228 -6.21 3.76 -15.19
CA ASP A 228 -7.47 4.32 -14.71
C ASP A 228 -7.44 5.84 -14.83
N SER A 229 -8.38 6.41 -15.59
CA SER A 229 -8.48 7.85 -15.83
C SER A 229 -8.75 8.65 -14.56
N LYS A 230 -9.29 8.02 -13.50
CA LYS A 230 -9.54 8.65 -12.19
C LYS A 230 -8.28 8.78 -11.33
N THR A 231 -7.12 8.37 -11.83
CA THR A 231 -5.84 8.40 -11.09
C THR A 231 -5.00 9.65 -11.35
N TRP A 232 -5.52 10.57 -12.16
CA TRP A 232 -4.90 11.83 -12.57
C TRP A 232 -5.58 13.04 -11.91
#